data_AF-A0A5E4Q723-F1
#
_entry.id   AF-A0A5E4Q723-F1
#
_cell.length_a   1.000
_cell.length_b   1.000
_cell.length_c   1.000
_cell.angle_alpha   90.00
_cell.angle_beta   90.00
_cell.angle_gamma   90.00
#
_symmetry.space_group_name_H-M   'P 1'
#
loop_
_entity.id
_entity.type
_entity.pdbx_description
1 polymer ?
#
loop_
_entity_poly.entity_id
_entity_poly.type
_entity_poly.pdbx_seq_one_letter_code
_entity_poly.pdbx_strand_id
1 'polypeptide(L)'
;MHRRRAPNFTYVSGCVKYMIFVLNFIFWYSLCLLILFLVEMGGAVCGFVFPRSLHGILELSFTERVVHAYRDDPDLQNFIDFAQSDFHCCGLTSDGYMDWSKNDYFNCTSPSVERCGVPFSCCINPTDISSGLVNIMCGYGVQNYPVAEASKRVWTSGCIEIVRSWMERNLYTIATGALGVALSQLFIIYLAKTLEGQIELQKARWQT
;
A
#
# COMPACT_ATOMS: atom_id res chain seq x y z
N MET A 1 59.25 20.39 -44.52
CA MET A 1 58.75 19.85 -43.22
C MET A 1 57.23 19.96 -43.18
N HIS A 2 56.49 18.92 -43.60
CA HIS A 2 55.03 18.87 -43.44
C HIS A 2 54.71 18.12 -42.14
N ARG A 3 54.29 18.87 -41.11
CA ARG A 3 53.82 18.35 -39.84
C ARG A 3 52.44 17.72 -40.08
N ARG A 4 52.37 16.39 -40.22
CA ARG A 4 51.09 15.66 -40.22
C ARG A 4 50.46 15.83 -38.82
N ARG A 5 49.41 16.64 -38.73
CA ARG A 5 48.56 16.73 -37.53
C ARG A 5 47.76 15.44 -37.48
N ALA A 6 47.96 14.61 -36.45
CA ALA A 6 47.12 13.44 -36.22
C ALA A 6 45.65 13.91 -36.11
N PRO A 7 44.69 13.30 -36.82
CA PRO A 7 43.29 13.60 -36.61
C PRO A 7 42.91 13.14 -35.20
N ASN A 8 42.45 14.08 -34.36
CA ASN A 8 41.87 13.77 -33.05
C ASN A 8 40.65 12.88 -33.28
N PHE A 9 40.78 11.59 -32.96
CA PHE A 9 39.67 10.64 -33.02
C PHE A 9 38.78 10.83 -31.79
N THR A 10 37.82 11.75 -31.90
CA THR A 10 36.74 11.92 -30.90
C THR A 10 35.36 11.81 -31.57
N TYR A 11 35.21 10.87 -32.51
CA TYR A 11 33.89 10.45 -32.97
C TYR A 11 33.49 9.15 -32.26
N VAL A 12 32.94 9.27 -31.04
CA VAL A 12 32.28 8.13 -30.39
C VAL A 12 31.02 7.84 -31.18
N SER A 13 30.96 6.68 -31.84
CA SER A 13 29.81 6.31 -32.69
C SER A 13 28.51 6.34 -31.89
N GLY A 14 27.40 6.70 -32.54
CA GLY A 14 26.09 6.70 -31.89
C GLY A 14 25.79 5.35 -31.22
N CYS A 15 26.19 4.25 -31.85
CA CYS A 15 26.08 2.89 -31.32
C CYS A 15 26.75 2.72 -29.94
N VAL A 16 27.97 3.25 -29.75
CA VAL A 16 28.67 3.18 -28.46
C VAL A 16 27.97 4.00 -27.38
N LYS A 17 27.42 5.17 -27.73
CA LYS A 17 26.62 5.98 -26.79
C LYS A 17 25.36 5.26 -26.34
N TYR A 18 24.62 4.64 -27.27
CA TYR A 18 23.44 3.83 -26.95
C TYR A 18 23.81 2.61 -26.10
N MET A 19 24.94 1.96 -26.39
CA MET A 19 25.40 0.82 -25.61
C MET A 19 25.72 1.23 -24.16
N ILE A 20 26.45 2.33 -23.95
CA ILE A 20 26.76 2.84 -22.60
C ILE A 20 25.48 3.24 -21.86
N PHE A 21 24.54 3.90 -22.54
CA PHE A 21 23.25 4.28 -21.95
C PHE A 21 22.44 3.06 -21.49
N VAL A 22 22.33 2.03 -22.35
CA VAL A 22 21.62 0.79 -22.05
C VAL A 22 22.29 0.04 -20.89
N LEU A 23 23.62 0.00 -20.84
CA LEU A 23 24.34 -0.64 -19.75
C LEU A 23 24.18 0.10 -18.42
N ASN A 24 24.22 1.43 -18.44
CA ASN A 24 23.96 2.23 -17.25
C ASN A 24 22.53 2.00 -16.73
N PHE A 25 21.56 1.96 -17.63
CA PHE A 25 20.17 1.65 -17.29
C PHE A 25 20.02 0.26 -16.66
N ILE A 26 20.62 -0.78 -17.27
CA ILE A 26 20.57 -2.16 -16.75
C ILE A 26 21.22 -2.25 -15.37
N PHE A 27 22.32 -1.53 -15.14
CA PHE A 27 22.99 -1.50 -13.84
C PHE A 27 22.08 -0.93 -12.74
N TRP A 28 21.51 0.26 -12.96
CA TRP A 28 20.59 0.88 -12.01
C TRP A 28 19.33 0.05 -11.80
N TYR A 29 18.79 -0.52 -12.88
CA TYR A 29 17.65 -1.43 -12.81
C TYR A 29 17.96 -2.68 -11.97
N SER A 30 19.10 -3.32 -12.19
CA SER A 30 19.56 -4.47 -11.38
C SER A 30 19.76 -4.11 -9.91
N LEU A 31 20.30 -2.93 -9.62
CA LEU A 31 20.48 -2.46 -8.24
C LEU A 31 19.13 -2.23 -7.56
N CYS A 32 18.18 -1.59 -8.24
CA CYS A 32 16.83 -1.38 -7.74
C CYS A 32 16.14 -2.73 -7.45
N LEU A 33 16.24 -3.71 -8.36
CA LEU A 33 15.67 -5.03 -8.15
C LEU A 33 16.30 -5.77 -6.96
N LEU A 34 17.60 -5.64 -6.76
CA LEU A 34 18.27 -6.21 -5.59
C LEU A 34 17.74 -5.59 -4.29
N ILE A 35 17.57 -4.27 -4.24
CA ILE A 35 17.00 -3.58 -3.08
C ILE A 35 15.57 -4.06 -2.83
N LEU A 36 14.74 -4.17 -3.87
CA LEU A 36 13.37 -4.68 -3.75
C LEU A 36 13.34 -6.12 -3.22
N PHE A 37 14.23 -6.99 -3.71
CA PHE A 37 14.35 -8.37 -3.21
C PHE A 37 14.72 -8.41 -1.73
N LEU A 38 15.66 -7.56 -1.29
CA LEU A 38 16.03 -7.47 0.13
C LEU A 38 14.87 -6.96 1.00
N VAL A 39 14.11 -5.99 0.52
CA VAL A 39 12.91 -5.49 1.19
C VAL A 39 11.83 -6.56 1.26
N GLU A 40 11.62 -7.32 0.19
CA GLU A 40 10.67 -8.42 0.13
C GLU A 40 11.03 -9.53 1.14
N MET A 41 12.31 -9.94 1.17
CA MET A 41 12.80 -10.90 2.14
C MET A 41 12.70 -10.38 3.58
N GLY A 42 13.05 -9.12 3.82
CA GLY A 42 12.91 -8.48 5.12
C GLY A 42 11.46 -8.40 5.57
N GLY A 43 10.56 -8.00 4.67
CA GLY A 43 9.12 -7.95 4.90
C GLY A 43 8.52 -9.32 5.20
N ALA A 44 8.93 -10.36 4.46
CA ALA A 44 8.50 -11.74 4.70
C ALA A 44 8.97 -12.26 6.08
N VAL A 45 10.23 -12.01 6.45
CA VAL A 45 10.77 -12.40 7.77
C VAL A 45 10.07 -11.64 8.88
N CYS A 46 9.90 -10.33 8.77
CA CYS A 46 9.17 -9.52 9.75
C CYS A 46 7.71 -9.96 9.89
N GLY A 47 7.05 -10.23 8.76
CA GLY A 47 5.71 -10.81 8.65
C GLY A 47 5.55 -12.09 9.45
N PHE A 48 6.51 -13.01 9.26
CA PHE A 48 6.48 -14.32 9.87
C PHE A 48 6.87 -14.32 11.35
N VAL A 49 7.92 -13.56 11.72
CA VAL A 49 8.48 -13.58 13.09
C VAL A 49 7.68 -12.71 14.05
N PHE A 50 7.15 -11.57 13.60
CA PHE A 50 6.51 -10.58 14.46
C PHE A 50 5.04 -10.29 14.09
N PRO A 51 4.17 -11.31 13.99
CA PRO A 51 2.78 -11.08 13.60
C PRO A 51 2.06 -10.16 14.60
N ARG A 52 2.31 -10.34 15.92
CA ARG A 52 1.70 -9.51 16.96
C ARG A 52 2.15 -8.05 16.91
N SER A 53 3.43 -7.79 16.64
CA SER A 53 3.94 -6.43 16.53
C SER A 53 3.38 -5.73 15.29
N LEU A 54 3.20 -6.46 14.18
CA LEU A 54 2.55 -5.92 12.98
C LEU A 54 1.11 -5.50 13.25
N HIS A 55 0.34 -6.31 13.99
CA HIS A 55 -1.00 -5.92 14.43
C HIS A 55 -0.98 -4.67 15.32
N GLY A 56 -0.09 -4.62 16.31
CA GLY A 56 0.02 -3.46 17.20
C GLY A 56 0.44 -2.18 16.48
N ILE A 57 1.33 -2.26 15.48
CA ILE A 57 1.73 -1.11 14.66
C ILE A 57 0.55 -0.61 13.82
N LEU A 58 -0.20 -1.53 13.19
CA LEU A 58 -1.39 -1.20 12.40
C LEU A 58 -2.48 -0.54 13.27
N GLU A 59 -2.71 -1.02 14.49
CA GLU A 59 -3.74 -0.45 15.37
C GLU A 59 -3.31 0.89 15.99
N LEU A 60 -2.11 0.98 16.58
CA LEU A 60 -1.67 2.17 17.33
C LEU A 60 -1.27 3.34 16.45
N SER A 61 -0.61 3.07 15.31
CA SER A 61 -0.07 4.15 14.47
C SER A 61 -1.16 4.85 13.67
N PHE A 62 -2.20 4.11 13.28
CA PHE A 62 -3.26 4.63 12.43
C PHE A 62 -4.43 5.18 13.25
N THR A 63 -4.90 4.51 14.29
CA THR A 63 -6.21 4.85 14.90
C THR A 63 -6.27 6.26 15.50
N GLU A 64 -5.34 6.64 16.38
CA GLU A 64 -5.45 7.96 17.02
C GLU A 64 -5.30 9.12 16.03
N ARG A 65 -4.30 9.05 15.14
CA ARG A 65 -4.07 10.11 14.16
C ARG A 65 -5.15 10.17 13.09
N VAL A 66 -5.54 9.02 12.54
CA VAL A 66 -6.52 8.94 11.45
C VAL A 66 -7.91 9.33 11.91
N VAL A 67 -8.34 8.83 13.08
CA VAL A 67 -9.70 9.11 13.58
C VAL A 67 -9.83 10.56 14.00
N HIS A 68 -8.83 11.16 14.68
CA HIS A 68 -8.89 12.59 15.00
C HIS A 68 -8.84 13.48 13.74
N ALA A 69 -7.89 13.23 12.83
CA ALA A 69 -7.70 14.06 11.64
C ALA A 69 -8.76 13.86 10.54
N TYR A 70 -9.70 12.91 10.70
CA TYR A 70 -10.71 12.57 9.69
C TYR A 70 -11.50 13.77 9.16
N ARG A 71 -11.81 14.78 10.00
CA ARG A 71 -12.52 16.00 9.59
C ARG A 71 -11.61 17.17 9.23
N ASP A 72 -10.32 17.06 9.53
CA ASP A 72 -9.36 18.14 9.31
C ASP A 72 -8.75 18.08 7.90
N ASP A 73 -8.67 16.88 7.30
CA ASP A 73 -8.11 16.64 5.98
C ASP A 73 -9.14 16.00 5.03
N PRO A 74 -9.57 16.71 3.96
CA PRO A 74 -10.56 16.19 3.01
C PRO A 74 -10.05 15.00 2.20
N ASP A 75 -8.75 14.90 1.92
CA ASP A 75 -8.18 13.78 1.18
C ASP A 75 -8.16 12.51 2.06
N LEU A 76 -7.82 12.67 3.35
CA LEU A 76 -7.95 11.61 4.33
C LEU A 76 -9.39 11.16 4.48
N GLN A 77 -10.33 12.11 4.57
CA GLN A 77 -11.75 11.81 4.69
C GLN A 77 -12.24 10.95 3.52
N ASN A 78 -11.94 11.37 2.29
CA ASN A 78 -12.31 10.64 1.07
C ASN A 78 -11.70 9.23 1.02
N PHE A 79 -10.43 9.09 1.42
CA PHE A 79 -9.76 7.79 1.46
C PHE A 79 -10.40 6.84 2.47
N ILE A 80 -10.70 7.32 3.68
CA ILE A 80 -11.35 6.52 4.71
C ILE A 80 -12.77 6.15 4.30
N ASP A 81 -13.52 7.09 3.73
CA ASP A 81 -14.89 6.84 3.27
C ASP A 81 -14.91 5.81 2.13
N PHE A 82 -13.97 5.89 1.20
CA PHE A 82 -13.78 4.88 0.15
C PHE A 82 -13.46 3.51 0.76
N ALA A 83 -12.48 3.44 1.67
CA ALA A 83 -12.07 2.19 2.28
C ALA A 83 -13.20 1.53 3.08
N GLN A 84 -13.93 2.29 3.89
CA GLN A 84 -15.04 1.77 4.70
C GLN A 84 -16.21 1.26 3.84
N SER A 85 -16.53 2.00 2.77
CA SER A 85 -17.57 1.61 1.82
C SER A 85 -17.19 0.35 1.03
N ASP A 86 -15.97 0.28 0.50
CA ASP A 86 -15.50 -0.81 -0.38
C ASP A 86 -15.21 -2.10 0.41
N PHE A 87 -14.58 -1.98 1.59
CA PHE A 87 -14.27 -3.14 2.43
C PHE A 87 -15.40 -3.54 3.39
N HIS A 88 -16.53 -2.82 3.37
CA HIS A 88 -17.69 -3.10 4.23
C HIS A 88 -17.34 -3.18 5.73
N CYS A 89 -16.63 -2.16 6.20
CA CYS A 89 -16.13 -2.05 7.57
C CYS A 89 -16.42 -0.65 8.14
N CYS A 90 -16.36 -0.51 9.46
CA CYS A 90 -16.49 0.77 10.13
C CYS A 90 -15.52 0.87 11.30
N GLY A 91 -14.77 1.96 11.36
CA GLY A 91 -13.65 2.13 12.29
C GLY A 91 -12.41 1.36 11.84
N LEU A 92 -11.39 1.33 12.69
CA LEU A 92 -10.08 0.77 12.33
C LEU A 92 -9.79 -0.51 13.12
N THR A 93 -9.87 -0.44 14.45
CA THR A 93 -9.45 -1.47 15.40
C THR A 93 -10.53 -2.52 15.64
N SER A 94 -10.23 -3.48 16.51
CA SER A 94 -11.23 -4.44 17.02
C SER A 94 -12.46 -3.81 17.70
N ASP A 95 -12.40 -2.56 18.16
CA ASP A 95 -13.55 -1.81 18.69
C ASP A 95 -14.57 -1.45 17.59
N GLY A 96 -14.15 -1.52 16.32
CA GLY A 96 -14.99 -1.32 15.15
C GLY A 96 -15.62 0.07 15.13
N TYR A 97 -16.94 0.13 14.93
CA TYR A 97 -17.66 1.40 14.79
C TYR A 97 -17.54 2.33 16.02
N MET A 98 -17.16 1.79 17.19
CA MET A 98 -16.96 2.58 18.42
C MET A 98 -15.64 3.38 18.41
N ASP A 99 -14.71 3.11 17.49
CA ASP A 99 -13.51 3.93 17.33
C ASP A 99 -13.83 5.40 17.07
N TRP A 100 -14.94 5.66 16.40
CA TRP A 100 -15.41 7.01 16.11
C TRP A 100 -15.73 7.83 17.36
N SER A 101 -15.92 7.21 18.53
CA SER A 101 -16.05 7.93 19.80
C SER A 101 -14.82 8.78 20.15
N LYS A 102 -13.65 8.45 19.58
CA LYS A 102 -12.38 9.17 19.76
C LYS A 102 -12.31 10.47 18.94
N ASN A 103 -13.08 10.59 17.85
CA ASN A 103 -13.11 11.80 17.03
C ASN A 103 -13.91 12.93 17.70
N ASP A 104 -13.43 14.17 17.60
CA ASP A 104 -14.03 15.34 18.26
C ASP A 104 -15.48 15.66 17.83
N TYR A 105 -15.89 15.28 16.62
CA TYR A 105 -17.25 15.50 16.09
C TYR A 105 -18.20 14.35 16.39
N PHE A 106 -17.71 13.11 16.43
CA PHE A 106 -18.52 11.92 16.67
C PHE A 106 -18.57 11.49 18.15
N ASN A 107 -17.70 12.06 18.98
CA ASN A 107 -17.73 11.85 20.42
C ASN A 107 -19.11 12.22 21.01
N CYS A 108 -19.67 11.34 21.84
CA CYS A 108 -20.97 11.52 22.47
C CYS A 108 -21.12 12.78 23.33
N THR A 109 -20.02 13.29 23.86
CA THR A 109 -19.96 14.51 24.70
C THR A 109 -19.82 15.78 23.85
N SER A 110 -19.55 15.64 22.55
CA SER A 110 -19.37 16.76 21.64
C SER A 110 -20.67 17.55 21.46
N PRO A 111 -20.61 18.88 21.28
CA PRO A 111 -21.76 19.69 20.89
C PRO A 111 -22.17 19.47 19.42
N SER A 112 -21.41 18.66 18.67
CA SER A 112 -21.68 18.32 17.27
C SER A 112 -23.04 17.66 17.08
N VAL A 113 -23.67 17.94 15.94
CA VAL A 113 -24.91 17.28 15.50
C VAL A 113 -24.69 15.79 15.20
N GLU A 114 -23.44 15.39 14.91
CA GLU A 114 -23.03 14.03 14.59
C GLU A 114 -22.56 13.23 15.82
N ARG A 115 -22.74 13.77 17.03
CA ARG A 115 -22.36 13.12 18.28
C ARG A 115 -22.97 11.72 18.42
N CYS A 116 -22.22 10.81 19.03
CA CYS A 116 -22.56 9.38 19.10
C CYS A 116 -22.82 8.74 17.73
N GLY A 117 -22.34 9.34 16.65
CA GLY A 117 -22.56 8.87 15.29
C GLY A 117 -21.33 8.21 14.69
N VAL A 118 -21.45 7.81 13.43
CA VAL A 118 -20.34 7.37 12.59
C VAL A 118 -20.49 8.00 11.21
N PRO A 119 -19.43 8.06 10.39
CA PRO A 119 -19.52 8.51 9.01
C PRO A 119 -20.54 7.74 8.17
N PHE A 120 -21.06 8.40 7.14
CA PHE A 120 -22.01 7.80 6.20
C PHE A 120 -21.42 6.60 5.43
N SER A 121 -20.10 6.53 5.27
CA SER A 121 -19.39 5.43 4.63
C SER A 121 -19.52 4.10 5.37
N CYS A 122 -19.87 4.14 6.66
CA CYS A 122 -20.17 2.94 7.45
C CYS A 122 -21.56 2.33 7.17
N CYS A 123 -22.42 2.99 6.40
CA CYS A 123 -23.79 2.53 6.14
C CYS A 123 -23.83 1.26 5.25
N ILE A 124 -24.58 0.24 5.65
CA ILE A 124 -24.71 -1.02 4.87
C ILE A 124 -25.47 -0.79 3.56
N ASN A 125 -26.55 -0.02 3.63
CA ASN A 125 -27.38 0.34 2.49
C ASN A 125 -27.61 1.85 2.54
N PRO A 126 -26.73 2.67 1.94
CA PRO A 126 -26.95 4.10 1.88
C PRO A 126 -28.23 4.42 1.09
N THR A 127 -28.74 3.53 0.25
CA THR A 127 -30.00 3.66 -0.48
C THR A 127 -31.08 2.72 0.09
N ASP A 128 -32.11 3.28 0.71
CA ASP A 128 -33.31 2.50 1.02
C ASP A 128 -34.20 2.46 -0.23
N ILE A 129 -34.33 1.26 -0.80
CA ILE A 129 -35.03 0.95 -2.06
C ILE A 129 -36.52 1.35 -2.00
N SER A 130 -37.08 1.58 -0.80
CA SER A 130 -38.47 2.00 -0.61
C SER A 130 -38.74 3.47 -0.99
N SER A 131 -37.72 4.33 -1.06
CA SER A 131 -37.92 5.78 -1.28
C SER A 131 -37.00 6.42 -2.32
N GLY A 132 -35.98 5.70 -2.82
CA GLY A 132 -35.03 6.24 -3.80
C GLY A 132 -34.16 7.39 -3.27
N LEU A 133 -34.18 7.63 -1.96
CA LEU A 133 -33.38 8.64 -1.27
C LEU A 133 -32.20 7.98 -0.56
N VAL A 134 -31.01 8.57 -0.68
CA VAL A 134 -29.84 8.13 0.08
C VAL A 134 -30.06 8.50 1.55
N ASN A 135 -30.19 7.51 2.45
CA ASN A 135 -30.25 7.72 3.88
C ASN A 135 -28.83 8.00 4.43
N ILE A 136 -28.36 9.23 4.17
CA ILE A 136 -27.11 9.76 4.75
C ILE A 136 -27.15 9.86 6.29
N MET A 137 -28.32 9.66 6.90
CA MET A 137 -28.53 9.77 8.36
C MET A 137 -28.39 8.43 9.09
N CYS A 138 -28.04 7.34 8.39
CA CYS A 138 -27.98 6.00 9.01
C CYS A 138 -27.00 5.92 10.20
N GLY A 139 -25.91 6.69 10.15
CA GLY A 139 -24.85 6.69 11.15
C GLY A 139 -25.16 7.55 12.38
N TYR A 140 -26.23 8.37 12.38
CA TYR A 140 -26.50 9.30 13.47
C TYR A 140 -26.95 8.58 14.75
N GLY A 141 -26.28 8.87 15.86
CA GLY A 141 -26.59 8.31 17.18
C GLY A 141 -26.43 6.78 17.26
N VAL A 142 -25.80 6.14 16.27
CA VAL A 142 -25.71 4.68 16.19
C VAL A 142 -24.94 4.06 17.37
N GLN A 143 -24.02 4.81 17.98
CA GLN A 143 -23.26 4.39 19.17
C GLN A 143 -24.13 4.23 20.42
N ASN A 144 -25.34 4.79 20.46
CA ASN A 144 -26.28 4.63 21.59
C ASN A 144 -27.11 3.35 21.54
N TYR A 145 -27.16 2.68 20.38
CA TYR A 145 -27.95 1.47 20.20
C TYR A 145 -27.16 0.23 20.62
N PRO A 146 -27.82 -0.84 21.06
CA PRO A 146 -27.15 -2.12 21.26
C PRO A 146 -26.59 -2.65 19.93
N VAL A 147 -25.48 -3.37 19.97
CA VAL A 147 -24.76 -3.87 18.78
C VAL A 147 -25.68 -4.63 17.81
N ALA A 148 -26.65 -5.39 18.33
CA ALA A 148 -27.62 -6.14 17.51
C ALA A 148 -28.57 -5.26 16.69
N GLU A 149 -28.79 -4.01 17.09
CA GLU A 149 -29.57 -3.04 16.33
C GLU A 149 -28.67 -2.17 15.45
N ALA A 150 -27.49 -1.79 15.94
CA ALA A 150 -26.48 -1.06 15.17
C ALA A 150 -26.05 -1.85 13.91
N SER A 151 -25.85 -3.16 14.03
CA SER A 151 -25.42 -4.06 12.94
C SER A 151 -26.44 -4.19 11.80
N LYS A 152 -27.66 -3.67 11.96
CA LYS A 152 -28.67 -3.62 10.89
C LYS A 152 -28.56 -2.34 10.05
N ARG A 153 -27.88 -1.31 10.56
CA ARG A 153 -27.78 0.02 9.94
C ARG A 153 -26.39 0.28 9.40
N VAL A 154 -25.36 -0.09 10.17
CA VAL A 154 -23.94 0.15 9.85
C VAL A 154 -23.12 -1.12 9.96
N TRP A 155 -22.00 -1.15 9.24
CA TRP A 155 -20.95 -2.13 9.49
C TRP A 155 -20.41 -1.92 10.92
N THR A 156 -20.27 -2.99 11.70
CA THR A 156 -19.79 -2.91 13.08
C THR A 156 -18.35 -3.34 13.25
N SER A 157 -17.80 -4.06 12.27
CA SER A 157 -16.44 -4.60 12.31
C SER A 157 -15.41 -3.56 11.85
N GLY A 158 -14.27 -3.48 12.54
CA GLY A 158 -13.17 -2.62 12.14
C GLY A 158 -12.46 -3.09 10.88
N CYS A 159 -11.92 -2.14 10.12
CA CYS A 159 -11.29 -2.43 8.83
C CYS A 159 -10.01 -3.28 8.96
N ILE A 160 -9.23 -3.13 10.04
CA ILE A 160 -8.02 -3.95 10.25
C ILE A 160 -8.39 -5.42 10.43
N GLU A 161 -9.50 -5.71 11.13
CA GLU A 161 -9.97 -7.08 11.32
C GLU A 161 -10.47 -7.70 10.01
N ILE A 162 -11.15 -6.93 9.16
CA ILE A 162 -11.55 -7.40 7.83
C ILE A 162 -10.34 -7.70 6.95
N VAL A 163 -9.35 -6.80 6.90
CA VAL A 163 -8.10 -7.00 6.14
C VAL A 163 -7.36 -8.22 6.66
N ARG A 164 -7.24 -8.38 7.97
CA ARG A 164 -6.63 -9.56 8.61
C ARG A 164 -7.35 -10.83 8.19
N SER A 165 -8.67 -10.88 8.36
CA SER A 165 -9.49 -12.04 8.04
C SER A 165 -9.38 -12.39 6.55
N TRP A 166 -9.30 -11.39 5.68
CA TRP A 166 -9.03 -11.57 4.26
C TRP A 166 -7.63 -12.13 3.99
N MET A 167 -6.60 -11.61 4.64
CA MET A 167 -5.22 -12.09 4.51
C MET A 167 -5.08 -13.53 4.98
N GLU A 168 -5.68 -13.90 6.12
CA GLU A 168 -5.65 -15.27 6.64
C GLU A 168 -6.33 -16.26 5.67
N ARG A 169 -7.46 -15.86 5.07
CA ARG A 169 -8.14 -16.67 4.04
C ARG A 169 -7.35 -16.79 2.74
N ASN A 170 -6.63 -15.73 2.34
CA ASN A 170 -5.90 -15.66 1.07
C ASN A 170 -4.39 -15.87 1.22
N LEU A 171 -3.94 -16.39 2.37
CA LEU A 171 -2.52 -16.50 2.69
C LEU A 171 -1.73 -17.26 1.62
N TYR A 172 -2.28 -18.37 1.12
CA TYR A 172 -1.66 -19.16 0.06
C TYR A 172 -1.52 -18.39 -1.25
N THR A 173 -2.53 -17.62 -1.63
CA THR A 173 -2.51 -16.78 -2.83
C THR A 173 -1.44 -15.70 -2.72
N ILE A 174 -1.40 -15.00 -1.57
CA ILE A 174 -0.42 -13.95 -1.29
C ILE A 174 0.99 -14.53 -1.28
N ALA A 175 1.21 -15.65 -0.57
CA ALA A 175 2.50 -16.31 -0.48
C ALA A 175 3.01 -16.80 -1.85
N THR A 176 2.12 -17.37 -2.67
CA THR A 176 2.46 -17.81 -4.03
C THR A 176 2.80 -16.61 -4.92
N GLY A 177 2.05 -15.52 -4.82
CA GLY A 177 2.33 -14.27 -5.52
C GLY A 177 3.70 -13.70 -5.15
N ALA A 178 4.00 -13.58 -3.86
CA ALA A 178 5.29 -13.10 -3.36
C ALA A 178 6.44 -14.00 -3.86
N LEU A 179 6.33 -15.33 -3.71
CA LEU A 179 7.35 -16.25 -4.21
C LEU A 179 7.58 -16.09 -5.73
N GLY A 180 6.51 -15.89 -6.51
CA GLY A 180 6.60 -15.63 -7.94
C GLY A 180 7.38 -14.33 -8.25
N VAL A 181 7.13 -13.27 -7.50
CA VAL A 181 7.86 -12.00 -7.62
C VAL A 181 9.34 -12.21 -7.29
N ALA A 182 9.67 -12.82 -6.14
CA ALA A 182 11.04 -13.13 -5.75
C ALA A 182 11.80 -13.94 -6.81
N LEU A 183 11.18 -14.99 -7.37
CA LEU A 183 11.78 -15.80 -8.43
C LEU A 183 12.00 -15.00 -9.72
N SER A 184 11.05 -14.14 -10.09
CA SER A 184 11.18 -13.29 -11.28
C SER A 184 12.33 -12.27 -11.12
N GLN A 185 12.49 -11.68 -9.93
CA GLN A 185 13.59 -10.77 -9.63
C GLN A 185 14.94 -11.49 -9.71
N LEU A 186 15.06 -12.67 -9.11
CA LEU A 186 16.28 -13.49 -9.17
C LEU A 186 16.67 -13.85 -10.61
N PHE A 187 15.68 -14.19 -11.45
CA PHE A 187 15.91 -14.48 -12.86
C PHE A 187 16.44 -13.25 -13.62
N ILE A 188 15.86 -12.07 -13.41
CA ILE A 188 16.29 -10.83 -14.07
C ILE A 188 17.71 -10.44 -13.61
N ILE A 189 17.99 -10.52 -12.30
CA ILE A 189 19.33 -10.26 -11.75
C ILE A 189 20.35 -11.23 -12.35
N TYR A 190 20.02 -12.51 -12.46
CA TYR A 190 20.88 -13.53 -13.08
C TYR A 190 21.20 -13.18 -14.54
N LEU A 191 20.20 -12.80 -15.34
CA LEU A 191 20.40 -12.39 -16.73
C LEU A 191 21.27 -11.12 -16.83
N ALA A 192 20.99 -10.12 -15.98
CA ALA A 192 21.76 -8.88 -15.95
C ALA A 192 23.24 -9.13 -15.62
N LYS A 193 23.52 -9.99 -14.63
CA LYS A 193 24.89 -10.37 -14.25
C LYS A 193 25.59 -11.23 -15.30
N THR A 194 24.86 -12.12 -15.95
CA THR A 194 25.40 -12.90 -17.08
C THR A 194 25.80 -11.97 -18.23
N LEU A 195 24.97 -10.99 -18.56
CA LEU A 195 25.26 -10.00 -19.59
C LEU A 195 26.48 -9.13 -19.24
N GLU A 196 26.58 -8.66 -17.98
CA GLU A 196 27.74 -7.92 -17.48
C GLU A 196 29.03 -8.74 -17.65
N GLY A 197 29.02 -10.01 -17.24
CA GLY A 197 30.16 -10.92 -17.39
C GLY A 197 30.56 -11.13 -18.86
N GLN A 198 29.59 -11.27 -19.76
CA GLN A 198 29.87 -11.40 -21.20
C GLN A 198 30.52 -10.14 -21.78
N ILE A 199 30.09 -8.95 -21.34
CA ILE A 199 30.66 -7.68 -21.81
C ILE A 199 32.10 -7.51 -21.35
N GLU A 200 32.40 -7.83 -20.09
CA GLU A 200 33.77 -7.76 -19.58
C GLU A 200 34.71 -8.72 -20.30
N LEU A 201 34.23 -9.94 -20.63
CA LEU A 201 35.00 -10.88 -21.45
C LEU A 201 35.23 -10.38 -22.88
N GLN A 202 34.24 -9.73 -23.50
CA GLN A 202 34.42 -9.11 -24.82
C GLN A 202 35.42 -7.96 -24.76
N LYS A 203 35.33 -7.08 -23.75
CA LYS A 203 36.31 -6.00 -23.55
C LYS A 203 37.73 -6.53 -23.38
N ALA A 204 37.93 -7.59 -22.59
CA ALA A 204 39.24 -8.19 -22.38
C ALA A 204 39.85 -8.74 -23.69
N ARG A 205 39.03 -9.37 -24.54
CA ARG A 205 39.46 -9.87 -25.85
C ARG A 205 39.90 -8.74 -26.80
N TRP A 206 39.30 -7.57 -26.71
CA TRP A 206 39.66 -6.42 -27.56
C TRP A 206 40.94 -5.72 -27.09
N GLN A 207 41.40 -6.01 -25.87
CA GLN A 207 42.64 -5.48 -25.30
C GLN A 207 43.86 -6.40 -25.56
N THR A 208 43.63 -7.60 -26.11
CA THR A 208 44.68 -8.56 -26.51
C THR A 208 44.94 -8.47 -28.00
#